data_AF-A0A834IQ24-F1
#
_entry.id   AF-A0A834IQ24-F1
#
_cell.length_a   1.000
_cell.length_b   1.000
_cell.length_c   1.000
_cell.angle_alpha   90.00
_cell.angle_beta   90.00
_cell.angle_gamma   90.00
#
_symmetry.space_group_name_H-M   'P 1'
#
loop_
_entity.id
_entity.type
_entity.pdbx_description
1 polymer ?
#
loop_
_entity_poly.entity_id
_entity_poly.type
_entity_poly.pdbx_seq_one_letter_code
_entity_poly.pdbx_strand_id
1 'polypeptide(L)'
;MLNWYELPTANNAVVNRFLKMLCNRSSLKDVCMDIIYLIGGANTGLVNKTVLPFIIQYTPSSMSTKQVWHYGQVVETGEFKKYDYGKKTNLKRYNSTKPPFYDFSKVKAPMGIFYGDSDPFATPRMAEEFVKVVPNLVLNYQVPIRGFNHLDFLLAHNIKELVYDKICELFSNYTS
;
A
#
# COMPACT_ATOMS: atom_id res chain seq x y z
N MET A 1 -19.72 11.18 22.53
CA MET A 1 -19.07 11.26 21.20
C MET A 1 -17.71 10.59 21.32
N LEU A 2 -17.57 9.36 20.81
CA LEU A 2 -16.26 8.72 20.69
C LEU A 2 -15.56 9.39 19.50
N ASN A 3 -14.33 9.86 19.69
CA ASN A 3 -13.53 10.55 18.67
C ASN A 3 -13.09 9.55 17.57
N TRP A 4 -13.97 9.26 16.61
CA TRP A 4 -13.71 8.44 15.42
C TRP A 4 -12.85 9.14 14.34
N TYR A 5 -11.96 10.06 14.71
CA TYR A 5 -11.09 10.74 13.73
C TYR A 5 -9.87 9.90 13.34
N GLU A 6 -9.53 8.93 14.18
CA GLU A 6 -8.42 8.00 14.02
C GLU A 6 -8.92 6.58 14.20
N LEU A 7 -8.43 5.65 13.38
CA LEU A 7 -8.54 4.23 13.68
C LEU A 7 -7.42 3.88 14.67
N PRO A 8 -7.76 3.42 15.88
CA PRO A 8 -6.76 3.08 16.88
C PRO A 8 -5.95 1.85 16.44
N THR A 9 -4.65 1.87 16.70
CA THR A 9 -3.74 0.75 16.43
C THR A 9 -2.88 0.40 17.65
N ALA A 10 -1.98 -0.57 17.43
CA ALA A 10 -0.94 -1.08 18.31
C ALA A 10 0.10 -0.01 18.74
N ASN A 11 -0.34 1.09 19.33
CA ASN A 11 0.51 2.14 19.90
C ASN A 11 0.54 2.08 21.44
N ASN A 12 0.21 0.92 22.01
CA ASN A 12 0.32 0.65 23.43
C ASN A 12 1.27 -0.54 23.63
N ALA A 13 2.39 -0.30 24.32
CA ALA A 13 3.42 -1.31 24.57
C ALA A 13 2.87 -2.61 25.19
N VAL A 14 1.81 -2.52 26.00
CA VAL A 14 1.11 -3.67 26.59
C VAL A 14 0.37 -4.47 25.53
N VAL A 15 -0.37 -3.78 24.65
CA VAL A 15 -1.10 -4.40 23.54
C VAL A 15 -0.13 -5.05 22.55
N ASN A 16 0.99 -4.39 22.23
CA ASN A 16 1.97 -4.90 21.28
C ASN A 16 2.67 -6.16 21.82
N ARG A 17 3.02 -6.15 23.11
CA ARG A 17 3.58 -7.32 23.79
C ARG A 17 2.58 -8.48 23.83
N PHE A 18 1.30 -8.18 24.04
CA PHE A 18 0.24 -9.19 24.01
C PHE A 18 0.04 -9.78 22.61
N LEU A 19 -0.05 -8.94 21.56
CA LEU A 19 -0.15 -9.38 20.17
C LEU A 19 1.05 -10.25 19.75
N LYS A 20 2.27 -9.86 20.14
CA LYS A 20 3.48 -10.67 19.91
C LYS A 20 3.36 -12.05 20.56
N MET A 21 2.94 -12.10 21.83
CA MET A 21 2.77 -13.37 22.54
C MET A 21 1.71 -14.24 21.89
N LEU A 22 0.58 -13.66 21.45
CA LEU A 22 -0.47 -14.39 20.75
C LEU A 22 0.05 -14.95 19.42
N CYS A 23 0.69 -14.15 18.57
CA CYS A 23 1.18 -14.59 17.27
C CYS A 23 2.37 -15.55 17.33
N ASN A 24 3.06 -15.65 18.47
CA ASN A 24 4.08 -16.67 18.70
C ASN A 24 3.52 -18.03 19.12
N ARG A 25 2.24 -18.13 19.52
CA ARG A 25 1.60 -19.41 19.84
C ARG A 25 1.26 -20.16 18.55
N SER A 26 1.61 -21.44 18.49
CA SER A 26 1.41 -22.27 17.29
C SER A 26 -0.06 -22.29 16.81
N SER A 27 -1.02 -22.30 17.73
CA SER A 27 -2.46 -22.33 17.43
C SER A 27 -3.05 -21.02 16.90
N LEU A 28 -2.37 -19.89 17.11
CA LEU A 28 -2.83 -18.56 16.69
C LEU A 28 -1.98 -17.97 15.56
N LYS A 29 -0.95 -18.70 15.13
CA LYS A 29 -0.06 -18.29 14.06
C LYS A 29 -0.82 -18.08 12.76
N ASP A 30 -1.74 -18.99 12.43
CA ASP A 30 -2.53 -18.91 11.20
C ASP A 30 -3.51 -17.72 11.20
N VAL A 31 -4.12 -17.38 12.34
CA VAL A 31 -4.95 -16.17 12.47
C VAL A 31 -4.12 -14.89 12.24
N CYS A 32 -2.89 -14.87 12.76
CA CYS A 32 -1.98 -13.76 12.51
C CYS A 32 -1.53 -13.70 11.04
N MET A 33 -1.37 -14.86 10.37
CA MET A 33 -1.14 -14.92 8.92
C MET A 33 -2.32 -14.34 8.14
N ASP A 34 -3.56 -14.63 8.53
CA ASP A 34 -4.75 -14.16 7.82
C ASP A 34 -4.88 -12.63 7.86
N ILE A 35 -4.54 -12.01 9.00
CA ILE A 35 -4.48 -10.55 9.12
C ILE A 35 -3.45 -9.95 8.17
N ILE A 36 -2.30 -10.61 8.03
CA ILE A 36 -1.24 -10.22 7.09
C ILE A 36 -1.72 -10.35 5.65
N TYR A 37 -2.46 -11.43 5.31
CA TYR A 37 -3.03 -11.58 3.97
C TYR A 37 -4.07 -10.51 3.64
N LEU A 38 -4.86 -10.07 4.63
CA LEU A 38 -5.83 -8.99 4.46
C LEU A 38 -5.20 -7.64 4.08
N ILE A 39 -3.97 -7.38 4.55
CA ILE A 39 -3.25 -6.12 4.28
C ILE A 39 -2.18 -6.26 3.20
N GLY A 40 -1.91 -7.47 2.72
CA GLY A 40 -0.71 -7.76 1.93
C GLY A 40 -0.87 -8.65 0.70
N GLY A 41 -1.92 -9.46 0.63
CA GLY A 41 -2.08 -10.50 -0.38
C GLY A 41 -1.69 -11.89 0.11
N ALA A 42 -1.99 -12.92 -0.69
CA ALA A 42 -1.88 -14.32 -0.31
C ALA A 42 -0.45 -14.78 -0.02
N ASN A 43 -0.29 -15.90 0.70
CA ASN A 43 1.03 -16.48 0.96
C ASN A 43 1.75 -16.87 -0.32
N THR A 44 2.90 -16.24 -0.57
CA THR A 44 3.75 -16.50 -1.72
C THR A 44 4.86 -17.51 -1.43
N GLY A 45 5.08 -17.83 -0.15
CA GLY A 45 6.28 -18.54 0.30
C GLY A 45 7.54 -17.68 0.31
N LEU A 46 7.46 -16.40 -0.11
CA LEU A 46 8.60 -15.48 -0.12
C LEU A 46 8.84 -14.84 1.26
N VAL A 47 7.81 -14.78 2.10
CA VAL A 47 7.91 -14.18 3.44
C VAL A 47 8.34 -15.20 4.48
N ASN A 48 9.43 -14.90 5.20
CA ASN A 48 9.84 -15.73 6.33
C ASN A 48 8.85 -15.61 7.49
N LYS A 49 8.13 -16.69 7.78
CA LYS A 49 7.11 -16.74 8.84
C LYS A 49 7.63 -16.39 10.23
N THR A 50 8.94 -16.47 10.50
CA THR A 50 9.51 -16.08 11.80
C THR A 50 9.55 -14.56 12.00
N VAL A 51 9.49 -13.78 10.91
CA VAL A 51 9.51 -12.31 10.95
C VAL A 51 8.13 -11.73 11.27
N LEU A 52 7.06 -12.50 11.05
CA LEU A 52 5.68 -12.00 11.15
C LEU A 52 5.25 -11.55 12.55
N PRO A 53 5.56 -12.27 13.65
CA PRO A 53 5.28 -11.79 15.00
C PRO A 53 6.01 -10.47 15.31
N PHE A 54 7.13 -10.19 14.63
CA PHE A 54 7.81 -8.91 14.74
C PHE A 54 7.06 -7.80 14.01
N ILE A 55 6.66 -8.01 12.75
CA ILE A 55 5.98 -7.00 11.93
C ILE A 55 4.62 -6.57 12.51
N ILE A 56 3.83 -7.51 13.02
CA ILE A 56 2.49 -7.24 13.60
C ILE A 56 2.56 -6.31 14.82
N GLN A 57 3.71 -6.22 15.50
CA GLN A 57 3.86 -5.29 16.62
C GLN A 57 3.93 -3.82 16.17
N TYR A 58 4.25 -3.57 14.90
CA TYR A 58 4.42 -2.23 14.34
C TYR A 58 3.40 -1.91 13.26
N THR A 59 2.64 -2.91 12.79
CA THR A 59 1.71 -2.78 11.67
C THR A 59 0.33 -3.32 12.06
N PRO A 60 -0.76 -2.57 11.77
CA PRO A 60 -0.79 -1.25 11.14
C PRO A 60 -0.40 -0.12 12.11
N SER A 61 0.22 0.94 11.58
CA SER A 61 0.33 2.22 12.29
C SER A 61 -0.99 3.00 12.23
N SER A 62 -1.21 3.93 13.16
CA SER A 62 -2.43 4.75 13.21
C SER A 62 -2.70 5.46 11.88
N MET A 63 -3.97 5.52 11.48
CA MET A 63 -4.41 6.26 10.30
C MET A 63 -5.72 7.02 10.58
N SER A 64 -5.91 8.14 9.87
CA SER A 64 -7.18 8.89 9.97
C SER A 64 -8.32 8.08 9.35
N THR A 65 -9.50 8.09 9.97
CA THR A 65 -10.70 7.49 9.38
C THR A 65 -11.03 8.09 8.02
N LYS A 66 -10.74 9.38 7.83
CA LYS A 66 -10.92 10.06 6.55
C LYS A 66 -10.02 9.47 5.45
N GLN A 67 -8.82 9.00 5.79
CA GLN A 67 -7.94 8.32 4.83
C GLN A 67 -8.58 7.02 4.33
N VAL A 68 -9.15 6.22 5.24
CA VAL A 68 -9.83 4.98 4.89
C VAL A 68 -11.06 5.24 4.04
N TRP A 69 -11.87 6.24 4.42
CA TRP A 69 -13.02 6.65 3.62
C TRP A 69 -12.62 7.17 2.23
N HIS A 70 -11.53 7.93 2.13
CA HIS A 70 -11.03 8.38 0.82
C HIS A 70 -10.61 7.20 -0.05
N TYR A 71 -9.88 6.25 0.53
CA TYR A 71 -9.45 5.06 -0.18
C TYR A 71 -10.66 4.27 -0.71
N GLY A 72 -11.70 4.10 0.12
CA GLY A 72 -12.97 3.51 -0.30
C GLY A 72 -13.62 4.24 -1.49
N GLN A 73 -13.64 5.57 -1.48
CA GLN A 73 -14.15 6.36 -2.62
C GLN A 73 -13.37 6.11 -3.91
N VAL A 74 -12.05 5.96 -3.83
CA VAL A 74 -11.21 5.65 -5.00
C VAL A 74 -11.49 4.24 -5.51
N VAL A 75 -11.59 3.25 -4.62
CA VAL A 75 -11.92 1.87 -4.99
C VAL A 75 -13.31 1.76 -5.63
N GLU A 76 -14.31 2.43 -5.05
CA GLU A 76 -15.69 2.42 -5.55
C GLU A 76 -15.82 3.07 -6.92
N THR A 77 -15.13 4.19 -7.14
CA THR A 77 -15.28 4.99 -8.37
C THR A 77 -14.28 4.62 -9.46
N GLY A 78 -13.13 4.03 -9.10
CA GLY A 78 -11.98 3.87 -9.99
C GLY A 78 -11.33 5.21 -10.39
N GLU A 79 -11.71 6.32 -9.74
CA GLU A 79 -11.28 7.67 -10.12
C GLU A 79 -10.24 8.22 -9.12
N PHE A 80 -9.07 8.62 -9.63
CA PHE A 80 -8.05 9.26 -8.82
C PHE A 80 -8.32 10.77 -8.64
N LYS A 81 -9.14 11.09 -7.64
CA LYS A 81 -9.62 12.45 -7.33
C LYS A 81 -9.52 12.78 -5.85
N LYS A 82 -9.68 14.07 -5.51
CA LYS A 82 -9.69 14.52 -4.11
C LYS A 82 -10.87 13.92 -3.32
N TYR A 83 -10.79 13.94 -1.99
CA TYR A 83 -11.86 13.45 -1.11
C TYR A 83 -13.22 14.09 -1.43
N ASP A 84 -14.25 13.26 -1.55
CA ASP A 84 -15.63 13.71 -1.74
C ASP A 84 -16.29 13.97 -0.37
N TYR A 85 -16.58 15.24 -0.06
CA TYR A 85 -17.28 15.63 1.16
C TYR A 85 -18.80 15.77 0.97
N GLY A 86 -19.32 15.40 -0.19
CA GLY A 86 -20.68 15.69 -0.65
C GLY A 86 -20.84 17.10 -1.23
N LYS A 87 -21.87 17.27 -2.08
CA LYS A 87 -22.07 18.46 -2.94
C LYS A 87 -21.89 19.81 -2.23
N LYS A 88 -22.52 20.01 -1.07
CA LYS A 88 -22.48 21.27 -0.31
C LYS A 88 -21.07 21.61 0.17
N THR A 89 -20.36 20.62 0.70
CA THR A 89 -19.01 20.81 1.26
C THR A 89 -17.97 20.88 0.15
N ASN A 90 -18.14 20.11 -0.93
CA ASN A 90 -17.32 20.25 -2.13
C ASN A 90 -17.43 21.63 -2.74
N LEU A 91 -18.64 22.20 -2.85
CA LEU A 91 -18.81 23.54 -3.41
C LEU A 91 -18.04 24.58 -2.58
N LYS A 92 -18.10 24.49 -1.25
CA LYS A 92 -17.34 25.38 -0.35
C LYS A 92 -15.82 25.17 -0.44
N ARG A 93 -15.35 23.93 -0.62
CA ARG A 93 -13.90 23.59 -0.57
C ARG A 93 -13.20 23.67 -1.92
N TYR A 94 -13.91 23.36 -2.99
CA TYR A 94 -13.38 23.14 -4.33
C TYR A 94 -13.99 24.06 -5.37
N ASN A 95 -14.99 24.88 -5.00
CA ASN A 95 -15.78 25.67 -5.94
C ASN A 95 -16.46 24.80 -7.03
N SER A 96 -16.76 23.54 -6.69
CA SER A 96 -17.35 22.54 -7.58
C SER A 96 -18.20 21.59 -6.74
N THR A 97 -19.31 21.09 -7.29
CA THR A 97 -20.15 20.08 -6.60
C THR A 97 -19.51 18.69 -6.59
N LYS A 98 -18.58 18.42 -7.51
CA LYS A 98 -17.78 17.19 -7.59
C LYS A 98 -16.33 17.46 -7.16
N PRO A 99 -15.65 16.50 -6.51
CA PRO A 99 -14.23 16.65 -6.22
C PRO A 99 -13.40 16.67 -7.52
N PRO A 100 -12.38 17.54 -7.63
CA PRO A 100 -11.53 17.59 -8.81
C PRO A 100 -10.56 16.40 -8.87
N PHE A 101 -10.21 15.98 -10.08
CA PHE A 101 -9.15 15.00 -10.35
C PHE A 101 -7.77 15.56 -9.98
N TYR A 102 -6.83 14.65 -9.67
CA TYR A 102 -5.43 15.03 -9.61
C TYR A 102 -4.87 15.21 -11.02
N ASP A 103 -4.12 16.29 -11.22
CA ASP A 103 -3.60 16.69 -12.51
C ASP A 103 -2.19 16.12 -12.72
N PHE A 104 -2.11 15.00 -13.43
CA PHE A 104 -0.84 14.31 -13.70
C PHE A 104 0.12 15.11 -14.58
N SER A 105 -0.36 16.09 -15.36
CA SER A 105 0.51 16.97 -16.15
C SER A 105 1.50 17.77 -15.28
N LYS A 106 1.18 17.92 -13.99
CA LYS A 106 2.03 18.61 -13.00
C LYS A 106 3.13 17.72 -12.42
N VAL A 107 3.12 16.42 -12.69
CA VAL A 107 4.17 15.49 -12.24
C VAL A 107 5.39 15.66 -13.13
N LYS A 108 6.41 16.36 -12.63
CA LYS A 108 7.65 16.64 -13.36
C LYS A 108 8.78 15.64 -13.11
N ALA A 109 8.72 14.90 -12.02
CA ALA A 109 9.76 13.96 -11.64
C ALA A 109 9.76 12.74 -12.58
N PRO A 110 10.94 12.24 -13.00
CA PRO A 110 11.06 10.90 -13.58
C PRO A 110 10.47 9.85 -12.64
N MET A 111 9.66 8.94 -13.18
CA MET A 111 8.94 7.93 -12.40
C MET A 111 9.29 6.53 -12.88
N GLY A 112 9.79 5.69 -11.97
CA GLY A 112 9.86 4.24 -12.14
C GLY A 112 8.71 3.58 -11.38
N ILE A 113 7.99 2.67 -12.03
CA ILE A 113 6.89 1.91 -11.44
C ILE A 113 7.33 0.46 -11.27
N PHE A 114 7.07 -0.09 -10.08
CA PHE A 114 7.29 -1.48 -9.73
C PHE A 114 5.96 -2.07 -9.26
N TYR A 115 5.57 -3.24 -9.79
CA TYR A 115 4.31 -3.90 -9.40
C TYR A 115 4.42 -5.43 -9.45
N GLY A 116 3.62 -6.10 -8.62
CA GLY A 116 3.51 -7.56 -8.58
C GLY A 116 2.30 -8.06 -9.35
N ASP A 117 2.34 -9.32 -9.81
CA ASP A 117 1.23 -9.92 -10.59
C ASP A 117 0.00 -10.27 -9.74
N SER A 118 0.17 -10.31 -8.42
CA SER A 118 -0.86 -10.75 -7.45
C SER A 118 -1.05 -9.75 -6.31
N ASP A 119 -0.66 -8.49 -6.52
CA ASP A 119 -0.91 -7.41 -5.56
C ASP A 119 -2.40 -7.04 -5.56
N PRO A 120 -3.12 -7.19 -4.42
CA PRO A 120 -4.56 -6.90 -4.34
C PRO A 120 -4.88 -5.40 -4.26
N PHE A 121 -3.89 -4.54 -3.99
CA PHE A 121 -4.06 -3.08 -3.86
C PHE A 121 -3.51 -2.34 -5.08
N ALA A 122 -2.31 -2.69 -5.53
CA ALA A 122 -1.68 -2.16 -6.73
C ALA A 122 -1.75 -3.19 -7.88
N THR A 123 -2.97 -3.54 -8.26
CA THR A 123 -3.20 -4.59 -9.27
C THR A 123 -2.48 -4.30 -10.60
N PRO A 124 -2.07 -5.33 -11.37
CA PRO A 124 -1.48 -5.14 -12.68
C PRO A 124 -2.31 -4.24 -13.60
N ARG A 125 -3.64 -4.39 -13.58
CA ARG A 125 -4.55 -3.52 -14.32
C ARG A 125 -4.44 -2.06 -13.90
N MET A 126 -4.36 -1.78 -12.60
CA MET A 126 -4.20 -0.40 -12.11
C MET A 126 -2.85 0.18 -12.53
N ALA A 127 -1.76 -0.61 -12.46
CA ALA A 127 -0.45 -0.19 -12.95
C ALA A 127 -0.49 0.12 -14.46
N GLU A 128 -1.12 -0.75 -15.25
CA GLU A 128 -1.31 -0.57 -16.71
C GLU A 128 -2.15 0.66 -17.07
N GLU A 129 -3.18 1.00 -16.29
CA GLU A 129 -3.92 2.25 -16.52
C GLU A 129 -3.12 3.47 -16.07
N PHE A 130 -2.34 3.35 -14.99
CA PHE A 130 -1.54 4.44 -14.46
C PHE A 130 -0.41 4.84 -15.41
N VAL A 131 0.27 3.89 -16.05
CA VAL A 131 1.34 4.19 -17.03
C VAL A 131 0.84 5.00 -18.23
N LYS A 132 -0.47 4.94 -18.56
CA LYS A 132 -1.05 5.70 -19.68
C LYS A 132 -1.19 7.20 -19.37
N VAL A 133 -1.22 7.58 -18.09
CA VAL A 133 -1.47 8.97 -17.66
C VAL A 133 -0.27 9.66 -17.04
N VAL A 134 0.80 8.92 -16.72
CA VAL A 134 2.04 9.47 -16.15
C VAL A 134 2.94 10.01 -17.27
N PRO A 135 3.32 11.30 -17.26
CA PRO A 135 4.04 11.91 -18.37
C PRO A 135 5.54 11.57 -18.44
N ASN A 136 6.18 11.29 -17.30
CA ASN A 136 7.64 11.15 -17.18
C ASN A 136 8.04 9.73 -16.74
N LEU A 137 7.42 8.72 -17.36
CA LEU A 137 7.70 7.31 -17.05
C LEU A 137 9.06 6.89 -17.62
N VAL A 138 9.95 6.42 -16.75
CA VAL A 138 11.32 5.98 -17.11
C VAL A 138 11.54 4.49 -16.90
N LEU A 139 10.67 3.83 -16.15
CA LEU A 139 10.68 2.39 -15.96
C LEU A 139 9.26 1.90 -15.65
N ASN A 140 8.83 0.83 -16.30
CA ASN A 140 7.64 0.06 -15.94
C ASN A 140 8.07 -1.39 -15.71
N TYR A 141 8.16 -1.81 -14.45
CA TYR A 141 8.75 -3.09 -14.08
C TYR A 141 7.75 -3.95 -13.30
N GLN A 142 7.30 -5.02 -13.94
CA GLN A 142 6.62 -6.10 -13.24
C GLN A 142 7.68 -7.01 -12.61
N VAL A 143 7.54 -7.31 -11.31
CA VAL A 143 8.47 -8.22 -10.63
C VAL A 143 8.38 -9.61 -11.27
N PRO A 144 9.50 -10.21 -11.71
CA PRO A 144 9.48 -11.42 -12.55
C PRO A 144 9.32 -12.70 -11.72
N ILE A 145 8.36 -12.72 -10.81
CA ILE A 145 8.02 -13.89 -10.02
C ILE A 145 6.50 -13.97 -9.87
N ARG A 146 5.97 -15.18 -10.06
CA ARG A 146 4.53 -15.42 -9.99
C ARG A 146 4.07 -15.36 -8.54
N GLY A 147 2.91 -14.74 -8.31
CA GLY A 147 2.33 -14.62 -6.99
C GLY A 147 2.78 -13.37 -6.23
N PHE A 148 3.71 -12.56 -6.77
CA PHE A 148 4.29 -11.42 -6.06
C PHE A 148 3.22 -10.41 -5.69
N ASN A 149 3.14 -10.07 -4.40
CA ASN A 149 2.07 -9.26 -3.84
C ASN A 149 2.58 -8.00 -3.13
N HIS A 150 1.68 -7.32 -2.42
CA HIS A 150 1.94 -6.05 -1.78
C HIS A 150 3.01 -6.10 -0.68
N LEU A 151 2.98 -7.14 0.16
CA LEU A 151 3.94 -7.28 1.26
C LEU A 151 5.28 -7.87 0.83
N ASP A 152 5.35 -8.56 -0.30
CA ASP A 152 6.62 -9.10 -0.79
C ASP A 152 7.64 -7.99 -1.09
N PHE A 153 7.19 -6.80 -1.52
CA PHE A 153 8.04 -5.61 -1.67
C PHE A 153 8.79 -5.20 -0.39
N LEU A 154 8.27 -5.61 0.78
CA LEU A 154 8.84 -5.33 2.09
C LEU A 154 9.51 -6.56 2.72
N LEU A 155 8.95 -7.75 2.52
CA LEU A 155 9.23 -8.93 3.35
C LEU A 155 9.76 -10.15 2.59
N ALA A 156 9.84 -10.11 1.25
CA ALA A 156 10.38 -11.22 0.50
C ALA A 156 11.86 -11.43 0.83
N HIS A 157 12.26 -12.68 1.10
CA HIS A 157 13.65 -13.01 1.47
C HIS A 157 14.66 -12.74 0.35
N ASN A 158 14.21 -12.74 -0.91
CA ASN A 158 14.98 -12.46 -2.12
C ASN A 158 14.59 -11.11 -2.76
N ILE A 159 14.07 -10.16 -1.96
CA ILE A 159 13.64 -8.85 -2.45
C ILE A 159 14.79 -8.04 -3.04
N LYS A 160 16.02 -8.29 -2.56
CA LYS A 160 17.22 -7.60 -3.04
C LYS A 160 17.39 -7.82 -4.55
N GLU A 161 17.40 -9.08 -4.97
CA GLU A 161 17.60 -9.47 -6.37
C GLU A 161 16.38 -9.10 -7.23
N LEU A 162 15.18 -9.24 -6.68
CA LEU A 162 13.93 -9.04 -7.43
C LEU A 162 13.62 -7.57 -7.69
N VAL A 163 13.96 -6.67 -6.77
CA VAL A 163 13.53 -5.27 -6.78
C VAL A 163 14.68 -4.30 -6.50
N TYR A 164 15.43 -4.48 -5.41
CA TYR A 164 16.38 -3.43 -4.97
C TYR A 164 17.55 -3.27 -5.92
N ASP A 165 18.08 -4.35 -6.47
CA ASP A 165 19.15 -4.28 -7.47
C ASP A 165 18.68 -3.52 -8.72
N LYS A 166 17.40 -3.68 -9.12
CA LYS A 166 16.80 -2.93 -10.23
C LYS A 166 16.58 -1.46 -9.91
N ILE A 167 16.25 -1.13 -8.66
CA ILE A 167 16.18 0.27 -8.18
C ILE A 167 17.58 0.91 -8.22
N CYS A 168 18.61 0.20 -7.74
CA CYS A 168 19.99 0.69 -7.78
C CYS A 168 20.47 0.91 -9.23
N GLU A 169 20.16 -0.01 -10.14
CA GLU A 169 20.42 0.15 -11.58
C GLU A 169 19.73 1.41 -12.12
N LEU A 170 18.45 1.60 -11.82
CA LEU A 170 17.70 2.79 -12.23
C LEU A 170 18.37 4.08 -11.73
N PHE A 171 18.78 4.14 -10.46
CA PHE A 171 19.44 5.32 -9.91
C PHE A 171 20.84 5.55 -10.47
N SER A 172 21.57 4.49 -10.83
CA SER A 172 22.90 4.61 -11.43
C SER A 172 22.88 5.38 -12.75
N ASN A 173 21.76 5.34 -13.50
CA ASN A 173 21.56 6.13 -14.71
C ASN A 173 21.42 7.65 -14.46
N TYR A 174 21.30 8.09 -13.20
CA TYR A 174 21.13 9.49 -12.81
C TYR A 174 22.24 10.02 -11.90
N THR A 175 23.14 9.16 -11.42
CA THR A 175 24.37 9.58 -10.76
C THR A 175 25.41 9.93 -11.81
N SER A 176 25.65 11.23 -11.99
CA SER A 176 26.82 11.77 -12.71
C SER A 176 28.07 11.68 -11.85
#